data_AF-A0A5C3LQ59-F1
#
_entry.id   AF-A0A5C3LQ59-F1
#
_cell.length_a   1.000
_cell.length_b   1.000
_cell.length_c   1.000
_cell.angle_alpha   90.00
_cell.angle_beta   90.00
_cell.angle_gamma   90.00
#
_symmetry.space_group_name_H-M   'P 1'
#
loop_
_entity.id
_entity.type
_entity.pdbx_description
1 polymer ?
#
loop_
_entity_poly.entity_id
_entity_poly.type
_entity_poly.pdbx_seq_one_letter_code
_entity_poly.pdbx_strand_id
1 'polypeptide(L)'
;MIPAQPYLPWKVVITILHVIAASTSVLRVDYRRRTRRLWWDDYAAIVPAVFECVKIAIIWLRLRSFDQSEDSRQLKVALSFMNQTCFGIIIWWSRISLALAVVRITPVGSKARPWVIGLTCAFILNFIAIVLGMTVTCAMSTAWQYAKGNILICGPSYGVNLASVITDIVGDLLLVGFPMYRLRCLKLQSAQRRLVLLVFSTSVLTLVAVVAVAIVSYGSVFKGPGALLVWVMTLNIEEVISVIACNLPVLVCWGYRTFSSVDDDASGDHVTPHWSGATTTFMSPDISGKHSQTFDNVAEKSASDVSFTTRIGMQGGESDTKVQKDTIV
;
A
#
# COMPACT_ATOMS: atom_id res chain seq x y z
N MET A 1 -25.25 -24.26 8.94
CA MET A 1 -25.59 -24.24 7.50
C MET A 1 -26.12 -22.85 7.17
N ILE A 2 -25.54 -22.15 6.20
CA ILE A 2 -25.89 -20.76 5.88
C ILE A 2 -27.06 -20.76 4.87
N PRO A 3 -28.20 -20.14 5.21
CA PRO A 3 -29.35 -20.07 4.31
C PRO A 3 -29.04 -19.18 3.10
N ALA A 4 -29.83 -19.33 2.03
CA ALA A 4 -29.74 -18.46 0.87
C ALA A 4 -29.88 -16.98 1.30
N GLN A 5 -29.00 -16.14 0.80
CA GLN A 5 -28.91 -14.73 1.17
C GLN A 5 -29.49 -13.85 0.05
N PRO A 6 -30.17 -12.74 0.38
CA PRO A 6 -30.68 -11.82 -0.64
C PRO A 6 -29.52 -11.05 -1.29
N TYR A 7 -29.44 -11.06 -2.62
CA TYR A 7 -28.33 -10.41 -3.35
C TYR A 7 -28.40 -8.87 -3.31
N LEU A 8 -29.60 -8.29 -3.32
CA LEU A 8 -29.77 -6.84 -3.46
C LEU A 8 -29.19 -6.05 -2.27
N PRO A 9 -29.46 -6.41 -0.99
CA PRO A 9 -28.86 -5.71 0.15
C PRO A 9 -27.33 -5.73 0.12
N TRP A 10 -26.74 -6.89 -0.18
CA TRP A 10 -25.28 -7.03 -0.31
C TRP A 10 -24.72 -6.12 -1.40
N LYS A 11 -25.35 -6.08 -2.58
CA LYS A 11 -24.93 -5.18 -3.68
C LYS A 11 -24.92 -3.72 -3.25
N VAL A 12 -25.99 -3.26 -2.60
CA VAL A 12 -26.11 -1.86 -2.17
C VAL A 12 -25.06 -1.52 -1.12
N VAL A 13 -24.92 -2.35 -0.08
CA VAL A 13 -23.94 -2.12 1.00
C VAL A 13 -22.52 -2.08 0.45
N ILE A 14 -22.12 -3.09 -0.35
CA ILE A 14 -20.78 -3.16 -0.93
C ILE A 14 -20.52 -1.97 -1.88
N THR A 15 -21.51 -1.56 -2.67
CA THR A 15 -21.38 -0.38 -3.54
C THR A 15 -21.11 0.88 -2.73
N ILE A 16 -21.86 1.11 -1.64
CA ILE A 16 -21.65 2.25 -0.75
C ILE A 16 -20.23 2.24 -0.17
N LEU A 17 -19.77 1.06 0.27
CA LEU A 17 -18.44 0.87 0.82
C LEU A 17 -17.33 1.20 -0.21
N HIS A 18 -17.44 0.74 -1.46
CA HIS A 18 -16.51 1.11 -2.53
C HIS A 18 -16.57 2.60 -2.88
N VAL A 19 -17.75 3.22 -2.89
CA VAL A 19 -17.88 4.68 -3.11
C VAL A 19 -17.17 5.46 -2.01
N ILE A 20 -17.32 5.05 -0.74
CA ILE A 20 -16.59 5.65 0.38
C ILE A 20 -15.09 5.47 0.17
N ALA A 21 -14.63 4.25 -0.14
CA ALA A 21 -13.22 3.95 -0.40
C ALA A 21 -12.63 4.83 -1.52
N ALA A 22 -13.29 4.89 -2.68
CA ALA A 22 -12.89 5.75 -3.79
C ALA A 22 -12.84 7.24 -3.38
N SER A 23 -13.83 7.70 -2.62
CA SER A 23 -13.88 9.07 -2.11
C SER A 23 -12.69 9.38 -1.17
N THR A 24 -12.28 8.44 -0.32
CA THR A 24 -11.09 8.61 0.54
C THR A 24 -9.81 8.81 -0.28
N SER A 25 -9.67 8.10 -1.40
CA SER A 25 -8.53 8.27 -2.31
C SER A 25 -8.54 9.63 -3.00
N VAL A 26 -9.70 10.10 -3.45
CA VAL A 26 -9.84 11.43 -4.07
C VAL A 26 -9.49 12.53 -3.07
N LEU A 27 -10.02 12.45 -1.84
CA LEU A 27 -9.71 13.41 -0.78
C LEU A 27 -8.22 13.44 -0.44
N ARG A 28 -7.56 12.27 -0.34
CA ARG A 28 -6.12 12.18 -0.15
C ARG A 28 -5.36 12.92 -1.25
N VAL A 29 -5.69 12.65 -2.52
CA VAL A 29 -4.99 13.22 -3.68
C VAL A 29 -5.21 14.73 -3.75
N ASP A 30 -6.45 15.21 -3.56
CA ASP A 30 -6.77 16.63 -3.56
C ASP A 30 -6.00 17.37 -2.44
N TYR A 31 -6.03 16.86 -1.21
CA TYR A 31 -5.29 17.46 -0.10
C TYR A 31 -3.77 17.51 -0.36
N ARG A 32 -3.19 16.43 -0.87
CA ARG A 32 -1.75 16.36 -1.20
C ARG A 32 -1.37 17.27 -2.36
N ARG A 33 -2.25 17.41 -3.34
CA ARG A 33 -2.10 18.33 -4.47
C ARG A 33 -2.12 19.77 -3.99
N ARG A 34 -3.11 20.15 -3.16
CA ARG A 34 -3.23 21.50 -2.58
C ARG A 34 -2.02 21.86 -1.73
N THR A 35 -1.50 20.91 -0.95
CA THR A 35 -0.30 21.12 -0.11
C THR A 35 1.03 21.01 -0.87
N ARG A 36 1.01 20.79 -2.20
CA ARG A 36 2.20 20.58 -3.05
C ARG A 36 3.16 19.51 -2.52
N ARG A 37 2.61 18.46 -1.92
CA ARG A 37 3.37 17.36 -1.27
C ARG A 37 3.10 16.00 -1.93
N LEU A 38 2.80 16.00 -3.23
CA LEU A 38 2.62 14.78 -4.02
C LEU A 38 3.90 13.95 -4.04
N TRP A 39 3.74 12.65 -3.91
CA TRP A 39 4.85 11.70 -3.93
C TRP A 39 4.42 10.36 -4.54
N TRP A 40 5.38 9.44 -4.73
CA TRP A 40 5.11 8.12 -5.33
C TRP A 40 4.00 7.33 -4.60
N ASP A 41 3.86 7.51 -3.28
CA ASP A 41 2.79 6.88 -2.50
C ASP A 41 1.38 7.33 -2.92
N ASP A 42 1.24 8.58 -3.35
CA ASP A 42 -0.04 9.15 -3.79
C ASP A 42 -0.42 8.64 -5.18
N TYR A 43 0.55 8.49 -6.10
CA TYR A 43 0.30 7.87 -7.41
C TYR A 43 -0.09 6.40 -7.28
N ALA A 44 0.57 5.66 -6.39
CA ALA A 44 0.21 4.28 -6.11
C ALA A 44 -1.21 4.14 -5.52
N ALA A 45 -1.70 5.14 -4.78
CA ALA A 45 -3.06 5.16 -4.23
C ALA A 45 -4.15 5.52 -5.26
N ILE A 46 -3.80 6.14 -6.39
CA ILE A 46 -4.75 6.42 -7.49
C ILE A 46 -5.16 5.13 -8.19
N VAL A 47 -4.22 4.19 -8.38
CA VAL A 47 -4.47 2.91 -9.05
C VAL A 47 -5.64 2.15 -8.41
N PRO A 48 -5.64 1.82 -7.10
CA PRO A 48 -6.78 1.12 -6.50
C PRO A 48 -8.07 1.94 -6.61
N ALA A 49 -8.02 3.27 -6.52
CA ALA A 49 -9.22 4.13 -6.66
C ALA A 49 -9.88 4.04 -8.04
N VAL A 50 -9.10 3.92 -9.11
CA VAL A 50 -9.62 3.70 -10.46
C VAL A 50 -10.27 2.32 -10.57
N PHE A 51 -9.60 1.30 -10.03
CA PHE A 51 -10.10 -0.07 -10.07
C PHE A 51 -11.32 -0.29 -9.16
N GLU A 52 -11.49 0.48 -8.09
CA GLU A 52 -12.70 0.56 -7.27
C GLU A 52 -13.93 1.00 -8.10
N CYS A 53 -13.75 2.00 -8.98
CA CYS A 53 -14.83 2.43 -9.89
C CYS A 53 -15.22 1.31 -10.86
N VAL A 54 -14.22 0.59 -11.39
CA VAL A 54 -14.43 -0.58 -12.25
C VAL A 54 -15.12 -1.72 -11.48
N LYS A 55 -14.75 -1.95 -10.22
CA LYS A 55 -15.37 -2.95 -9.34
C LYS A 55 -16.85 -2.69 -9.11
N ILE A 56 -17.25 -1.44 -8.89
CA ILE A 56 -18.66 -1.08 -8.78
C ILE A 56 -19.42 -1.56 -10.03
N ALA A 57 -18.92 -1.24 -11.23
CA ALA A 57 -19.55 -1.71 -12.47
C ALA A 57 -19.60 -3.24 -12.55
N ILE A 58 -18.52 -3.93 -12.21
CA ILE A 58 -18.45 -5.40 -12.19
C ILE A 58 -19.47 -6.01 -11.23
N ILE A 59 -19.64 -5.48 -10.02
CA ILE A 59 -20.61 -5.98 -9.02
C ILE A 59 -22.03 -5.90 -9.57
N TRP A 60 -22.38 -4.78 -10.21
CA TRP A 60 -23.70 -4.57 -10.78
C TRP A 60 -23.96 -5.49 -11.97
N LEU A 61 -22.97 -5.65 -12.86
CA LEU A 61 -23.05 -6.50 -14.04
C LEU A 61 -23.05 -7.99 -13.70
N ARG A 62 -22.16 -8.46 -12.81
CA ARG A 62 -22.00 -9.89 -12.49
C ARG A 62 -23.21 -10.48 -11.78
N LEU A 63 -23.90 -9.67 -10.97
CA LEU A 63 -25.08 -10.07 -10.23
C LEU A 63 -26.38 -9.65 -10.94
N ARG A 64 -26.34 -9.51 -12.27
CA ARG A 64 -27.54 -9.38 -13.10
C ARG A 64 -28.02 -10.79 -13.49
N SER A 65 -29.33 -11.01 -13.47
CA SER A 65 -29.93 -12.21 -14.04
C SER A 65 -29.68 -12.19 -15.54
N PHE A 66 -28.76 -13.03 -16.02
CA PHE A 66 -28.54 -13.24 -17.43
C PHE A 66 -29.26 -14.50 -17.88
N ASP A 67 -29.85 -14.45 -19.09
CA ASP A 67 -30.33 -15.65 -19.79
C ASP A 67 -29.19 -16.65 -20.02
N GLN A 68 -29.53 -17.89 -20.35
CA GLN A 68 -28.54 -18.95 -20.59
C GLN A 68 -27.89 -18.90 -21.98
N SER A 69 -27.94 -17.76 -22.68
CA SER A 69 -27.34 -17.62 -24.01
C SER A 69 -25.81 -17.75 -23.99
N GLU A 70 -25.20 -18.17 -25.09
CA GLU A 70 -23.74 -18.28 -25.19
C GLU A 70 -23.03 -16.94 -25.00
N ASP A 71 -23.61 -15.84 -25.50
CA ASP A 71 -23.09 -14.49 -25.31
C ASP A 71 -23.04 -14.10 -23.83
N SER A 72 -24.04 -14.51 -23.04
CA SER A 72 -24.05 -14.28 -21.59
C SER A 72 -22.89 -15.01 -20.90
N ARG A 73 -22.49 -16.19 -21.41
CA ARG A 73 -21.42 -16.99 -20.84
C ARG A 73 -20.08 -16.32 -21.04
N GLN A 74 -19.79 -15.84 -22.25
CA GLN A 74 -18.55 -15.10 -22.53
C GLN A 74 -18.43 -13.85 -21.64
N LEU A 75 -19.53 -13.11 -21.48
CA LEU A 75 -19.57 -11.96 -20.58
C LEU A 75 -19.32 -12.35 -19.11
N LYS A 76 -19.92 -13.44 -18.61
CA LYS A 76 -19.69 -13.95 -17.25
C LYS A 76 -18.22 -14.35 -17.03
N VAL A 77 -17.60 -14.99 -18.02
CA VAL A 77 -16.18 -15.36 -18.01
C VAL A 77 -15.31 -14.11 -17.95
N ALA A 78 -15.55 -13.12 -18.83
CA ALA A 78 -14.82 -11.86 -18.84
C ALA A 78 -14.94 -11.10 -17.51
N LEU A 79 -16.17 -10.97 -16.97
CA LEU A 79 -16.41 -10.33 -15.68
C LEU A 79 -15.75 -11.06 -14.51
N SER A 80 -15.65 -12.40 -14.56
CA SER A 80 -14.93 -13.19 -13.56
C SER A 80 -13.43 -12.88 -13.58
N PHE A 81 -12.81 -12.86 -14.77
CA PHE A 81 -11.40 -12.46 -14.93
C PHE A 81 -11.16 -11.04 -14.45
N MET A 82 -11.97 -10.08 -14.93
CA MET A 82 -11.84 -8.68 -14.51
C MET A 82 -12.00 -8.55 -12.99
N ASN A 83 -12.96 -9.23 -12.38
CA ASN A 83 -13.14 -9.20 -10.94
C ASN A 83 -11.90 -9.69 -10.19
N GLN A 84 -11.31 -10.79 -10.64
CA GLN A 84 -10.13 -11.39 -10.01
C GLN A 84 -8.89 -10.49 -10.17
N THR A 85 -8.69 -9.94 -11.36
CA THR A 85 -7.58 -9.02 -11.65
C THR A 85 -7.73 -7.73 -10.84
N CYS A 86 -8.95 -7.16 -10.76
CA CYS A 86 -9.22 -5.98 -9.96
C CYS A 86 -8.93 -6.24 -8.47
N PHE A 87 -9.31 -7.41 -7.93
CA PHE A 87 -9.00 -7.78 -6.53
C PHE A 87 -7.50 -7.73 -6.27
N GLY A 88 -6.71 -8.43 -7.09
CA GLY A 88 -5.26 -8.44 -6.94
C GLY A 88 -4.64 -7.05 -7.07
N ILE A 89 -5.09 -6.24 -8.03
CA ILE A 89 -4.60 -4.87 -8.22
C ILE A 89 -4.93 -4.01 -7.00
N ILE A 90 -6.17 -4.02 -6.52
CA ILE A 90 -6.60 -3.18 -5.40
C ILE A 90 -5.80 -3.51 -4.13
N ILE A 91 -5.69 -4.79 -3.77
CA ILE A 91 -4.98 -5.23 -2.56
C ILE A 91 -3.49 -4.90 -2.64
N TRP A 92 -2.82 -5.30 -3.71
CA TRP A 92 -1.36 -5.13 -3.80
C TRP A 92 -0.95 -3.67 -4.00
N TRP A 93 -1.68 -2.88 -4.77
CA TRP A 93 -1.36 -1.45 -4.91
C TRP A 93 -1.62 -0.67 -3.63
N SER A 94 -2.63 -1.04 -2.84
CA SER A 94 -2.84 -0.46 -1.50
C SER A 94 -1.65 -0.73 -0.57
N ARG A 95 -1.11 -1.96 -0.58
CA ARG A 95 0.11 -2.31 0.17
C ARG A 95 1.36 -1.62 -0.35
N ILE A 96 1.53 -1.50 -1.67
CA ILE A 96 2.63 -0.75 -2.28
C ILE A 96 2.55 0.72 -1.86
N SER A 97 1.36 1.33 -1.84
CA SER A 97 1.17 2.70 -1.35
C SER A 97 1.57 2.84 0.13
N LEU A 98 1.18 1.89 0.99
CA LEU A 98 1.61 1.86 2.39
C LEU A 98 3.13 1.68 2.53
N ALA A 99 3.75 0.78 1.77
CA ALA A 99 5.18 0.55 1.77
C ALA A 99 5.95 1.82 1.34
N LEU A 100 5.48 2.49 0.28
CA LEU A 100 6.02 3.78 -0.16
C LEU A 100 5.84 4.86 0.90
N ALA A 101 4.71 4.90 1.61
CA ALA A 101 4.54 5.81 2.75
C ALA A 101 5.58 5.55 3.85
N VAL A 102 5.92 4.29 4.13
CA VAL A 102 7.01 3.92 5.06
C VAL A 102 8.38 4.37 4.54
N VAL A 103 8.66 4.21 3.23
CA VAL A 103 9.89 4.72 2.61
C VAL A 103 10.00 6.23 2.83
N ARG A 104 8.90 6.97 2.63
CA ARG A 104 8.83 8.44 2.79
C ARG A 104 9.17 8.89 4.20
N ILE A 105 8.67 8.16 5.20
CA ILE A 105 8.89 8.46 6.62
C ILE A 105 10.33 8.14 7.03
N THR A 106 11.00 7.24 6.31
CA THR A 106 12.34 6.80 6.63
C THR A 106 13.40 7.82 6.16
N PRO A 107 14.18 8.42 7.09
CA PRO A 107 15.10 9.50 6.76
C PRO A 107 16.19 9.05 5.78
N VAL A 108 16.59 9.97 4.90
CA VAL A 108 17.75 9.83 4.01
C VAL A 108 19.00 9.57 4.86
N GLY A 109 19.75 8.50 4.58
CA GLY A 109 20.96 8.13 5.32
C GLY A 109 20.77 7.08 6.42
N SER A 110 19.55 6.68 6.77
CA SER A 110 19.37 5.58 7.72
C SER A 110 19.65 4.22 7.06
N LYS A 111 20.34 3.32 7.78
CA LYS A 111 20.61 1.94 7.34
C LYS A 111 19.34 1.13 7.05
N ALA A 112 18.19 1.54 7.58
CA ALA A 112 16.90 0.90 7.36
C ALA A 112 16.26 1.24 6.01
N ARG A 113 16.60 2.39 5.40
CA ARG A 113 16.00 2.83 4.13
C ARG A 113 16.16 1.83 2.97
N PRO A 114 17.35 1.25 2.69
CA PRO A 114 17.48 0.26 1.62
C PRO A 114 16.60 -0.98 1.86
N TRP A 115 16.41 -1.39 3.12
CA TRP A 115 15.51 -2.51 3.45
C TRP A 115 14.06 -2.24 3.10
N VAL A 116 13.53 -1.03 3.36
CA VAL A 116 12.14 -0.67 2.99
C VAL A 116 11.97 -0.57 1.47
N ILE A 117 12.98 -0.03 0.78
CA ILE A 117 12.96 0.02 -0.69
C ILE A 117 12.95 -1.41 -1.24
N GLY A 118 13.82 -2.29 -0.72
CA GLY A 118 13.83 -3.71 -1.05
C GLY A 118 12.49 -4.40 -0.80
N LEU A 119 11.84 -4.11 0.34
CA LEU A 119 10.50 -4.61 0.66
C LEU A 119 9.45 -4.14 -0.35
N THR A 120 9.50 -2.87 -0.75
CA THR A 120 8.59 -2.31 -1.76
C THR A 120 8.79 -2.99 -3.12
N CYS A 121 10.04 -3.20 -3.54
CA CYS A 121 10.36 -3.95 -4.75
C CYS A 121 9.87 -5.40 -4.67
N ALA A 122 10.04 -6.06 -3.52
CA ALA A 122 9.54 -7.42 -3.30
C ALA A 122 8.01 -7.50 -3.42
N PHE A 123 7.27 -6.50 -2.93
CA PHE A 123 5.81 -6.45 -3.12
C PHE A 123 5.41 -6.28 -4.58
N ILE A 124 6.12 -5.46 -5.35
CA ILE A 124 5.86 -5.30 -6.79
C ILE A 124 6.12 -6.62 -7.53
N LEU A 125 7.23 -7.30 -7.23
CA LEU A 125 7.55 -8.60 -7.84
C LEU A 125 6.52 -9.67 -7.46
N ASN A 126 6.10 -9.69 -6.20
CA ASN A 126 5.09 -10.63 -5.71
C ASN A 126 3.73 -10.39 -6.38
N PHE A 127 3.31 -9.13 -6.52
CA PHE A 127 2.12 -8.75 -7.28
C PHE A 127 2.16 -9.29 -8.72
N ILE A 128 3.28 -9.07 -9.44
CA ILE A 128 3.43 -9.58 -10.80
C ILE A 128 3.33 -11.11 -10.83
N ALA A 129 4.01 -11.80 -9.91
CA ALA A 129 3.99 -13.25 -9.82
C ALA A 129 2.58 -13.81 -9.55
N ILE A 130 1.83 -13.21 -8.62
CA ILE A 130 0.46 -13.63 -8.29
C ILE A 130 -0.47 -13.36 -9.47
N VAL A 131 -0.44 -12.16 -10.07
CA VAL A 131 -1.31 -11.85 -11.22
C VAL A 131 -1.05 -12.79 -12.39
N LEU A 132 0.22 -13.08 -12.68
CA LEU A 132 0.58 -14.05 -13.71
C LEU A 132 0.13 -15.47 -13.34
N GLY A 133 0.41 -15.92 -12.12
CA GLY A 133 0.00 -17.25 -11.65
C GLY A 133 -1.51 -17.47 -11.71
N MET A 134 -2.28 -16.47 -11.28
CA MET A 134 -3.74 -16.46 -11.36
C MET A 134 -4.22 -16.47 -12.81
N THR A 135 -3.68 -15.59 -13.66
CA THR A 135 -4.09 -15.49 -15.06
C THR A 135 -3.78 -16.77 -15.83
N VAL A 136 -2.59 -17.34 -15.65
CA VAL A 136 -2.16 -18.59 -16.30
C VAL A 136 -3.01 -19.77 -15.84
N THR A 137 -3.21 -19.94 -14.53
CA THR A 137 -4.04 -21.05 -14.02
C THR A 137 -5.48 -20.96 -14.50
N CYS A 138 -6.05 -19.74 -14.54
CA CYS A 138 -7.39 -19.51 -15.05
C CYS A 138 -7.52 -19.71 -16.57
N ALA A 139 -6.49 -19.38 -17.33
CA ALA A 139 -6.47 -19.57 -18.79
C ALA A 139 -6.29 -21.04 -19.18
N MET A 140 -5.47 -21.80 -18.44
CA MET A 140 -5.17 -23.19 -18.74
C MET A 140 -6.28 -24.14 -18.30
N SER A 141 -6.98 -23.84 -17.20
CA SER A 141 -8.14 -24.62 -16.76
C SER A 141 -9.41 -24.01 -17.30
N THR A 142 -10.02 -24.59 -18.34
CA THR A 142 -11.29 -24.09 -18.90
C THR A 142 -12.53 -24.71 -18.25
N ALA A 143 -12.37 -25.71 -17.37
CA ALA A 143 -13.48 -26.44 -16.77
C ALA A 143 -14.46 -25.54 -16.00
N TRP A 144 -13.96 -24.47 -15.34
CA TRP A 144 -14.80 -23.52 -14.60
C TRP A 144 -15.69 -22.67 -15.50
N GLN A 145 -15.37 -22.52 -16.79
CA GLN A 145 -16.14 -21.74 -17.76
C GLN A 145 -17.48 -22.42 -18.11
N TYR A 146 -17.56 -23.73 -17.90
CA TYR A 146 -18.74 -24.55 -18.20
C TYR A 146 -19.54 -24.94 -16.94
N ALA A 147 -19.16 -24.43 -15.76
CA ALA A 147 -19.86 -24.72 -14.52
C ALA A 147 -21.30 -24.16 -14.56
N LYS A 148 -22.28 -25.00 -14.21
CA LYS A 148 -23.68 -24.60 -14.09
C LYS A 148 -23.89 -23.80 -12.80
N GLY A 149 -23.71 -22.50 -12.88
CA GLY A 149 -23.92 -21.58 -11.77
C GLY A 149 -24.19 -20.14 -12.23
N ASN A 150 -24.95 -19.39 -11.44
CA ASN A 150 -25.18 -17.97 -11.71
C ASN A 150 -23.90 -17.13 -11.51
N ILE A 151 -22.95 -17.63 -10.71
CA ILE A 151 -21.68 -16.97 -10.42
C ILE A 151 -20.57 -17.91 -10.90
N LEU A 152 -19.89 -17.54 -11.98
CA LEU A 152 -18.66 -18.22 -12.41
C LEU A 152 -17.49 -17.59 -11.65
N ILE A 153 -16.63 -18.44 -11.09
CA ILE A 153 -15.44 -18.03 -10.38
C ILE A 153 -14.30 -18.86 -10.94
N CYS A 154 -13.25 -18.21 -11.42
CA CYS A 154 -12.02 -18.93 -11.66
C CYS A 154 -11.39 -19.24 -10.29
N GLY A 155 -11.43 -20.51 -9.90
CA GLY A 155 -10.64 -21.00 -8.78
C GLY A 155 -9.22 -21.25 -9.28
N PRO A 156 -8.20 -20.48 -8.89
CA PRO A 156 -6.82 -20.89 -9.12
C PRO A 156 -6.57 -22.25 -8.47
N SER A 157 -5.47 -22.90 -8.87
CA SER A 157 -5.07 -24.13 -8.19
C SER A 157 -4.91 -23.88 -6.68
N TYR A 158 -5.24 -24.90 -5.87
CA TYR A 158 -5.15 -24.80 -4.41
C TYR A 158 -3.80 -24.25 -3.94
N GLY A 159 -2.71 -24.66 -4.59
CA GLY A 159 -1.37 -24.16 -4.31
C GLY A 159 -1.17 -22.66 -4.56
N VAL A 160 -1.68 -22.12 -5.68
CA VAL A 160 -1.58 -20.68 -5.97
C VAL A 160 -2.43 -19.86 -5.00
N ASN A 161 -3.64 -20.34 -4.67
CA ASN A 161 -4.49 -19.67 -3.69
C ASN A 161 -3.85 -19.65 -2.30
N LEU A 162 -3.30 -20.79 -1.87
CA LEU A 162 -2.62 -20.91 -0.58
C LEU A 162 -1.37 -20.02 -0.54
N ALA A 163 -0.57 -20.01 -1.60
CA ALA A 163 0.58 -19.13 -1.72
C ALA A 163 0.19 -17.66 -1.62
N SER A 164 -0.88 -17.24 -2.32
CA SER A 164 -1.42 -15.87 -2.25
C SER A 164 -1.75 -15.48 -0.81
N VAL A 165 -2.54 -16.30 -0.10
CA VAL A 165 -2.94 -16.01 1.28
C VAL A 165 -1.74 -15.95 2.23
N ILE A 166 -0.76 -16.85 2.07
CA ILE A 166 0.46 -16.81 2.88
C ILE A 166 1.23 -15.52 2.59
N THR A 167 1.41 -15.15 1.32
CA THR A 167 2.11 -13.92 0.95
C THR A 167 1.37 -12.67 1.41
N ASP A 168 0.04 -12.71 1.46
CA ASP A 168 -0.80 -11.63 1.97
C ASP A 168 -0.55 -11.40 3.46
N ILE A 169 -0.61 -12.48 4.26
CA ILE A 169 -0.35 -12.44 5.70
C ILE A 169 1.09 -11.99 5.98
N VAL A 170 2.08 -12.56 5.28
CA VAL A 170 3.49 -12.20 5.46
C VAL A 170 3.73 -10.73 5.07
N GLY A 171 3.12 -10.26 3.97
CA GLY A 171 3.20 -8.87 3.55
C GLY A 171 2.67 -7.91 4.61
N ASP A 172 1.51 -8.20 5.19
CA ASP A 172 0.93 -7.37 6.24
C ASP A 172 1.76 -7.45 7.55
N LEU A 173 2.29 -8.61 7.93
CA LEU A 173 3.19 -8.74 9.08
C LEU A 173 4.48 -7.93 8.90
N LEU A 174 5.05 -7.88 7.70
CA LEU A 174 6.21 -7.05 7.40
C LEU A 174 5.88 -5.55 7.49
N LEU A 175 4.71 -5.14 6.99
CA LEU A 175 4.20 -3.77 7.10
C LEU A 175 3.86 -3.35 8.54
N VAL A 176 3.51 -4.30 9.40
CA VAL A 176 3.30 -4.08 10.84
C VAL A 176 4.64 -4.02 11.58
N GLY A 177 5.52 -5.00 11.31
CA GLY A 177 6.77 -5.19 12.02
C GLY A 177 7.76 -4.05 11.79
N PHE A 178 7.83 -3.51 10.58
CA PHE A 178 8.80 -2.45 10.26
C PHE A 178 8.54 -1.13 11.02
N PRO A 179 7.33 -0.55 11.01
CA PRO A 179 6.96 0.57 11.88
C PRO A 179 7.25 0.32 13.37
N MET A 180 6.91 -0.86 13.89
CA MET A 180 7.14 -1.21 15.29
C MET A 180 8.63 -1.23 15.64
N TYR A 181 9.46 -1.85 14.80
CA TYR A 181 10.90 -1.87 14.99
C TYR A 181 11.47 -0.44 15.06
N ARG A 182 11.00 0.44 14.17
CA ARG A 182 11.43 1.84 14.14
C ARG A 182 10.98 2.63 15.38
N LEU A 183 9.78 2.37 15.89
CA LEU A 183 9.30 2.99 17.14
C LEU A 183 10.14 2.59 18.36
N ARG A 184 10.68 1.37 18.38
CA ARG A 184 11.51 0.90 19.50
C ARG A 184 12.94 1.43 19.44
N CYS A 185 13.51 1.58 18.25
CA CYS A 185 14.94 1.91 18.11
C CYS A 185 15.24 3.42 18.08
N LEU A 186 14.25 4.29 17.85
CA LEU A 186 14.53 5.72 17.65
C LEU A 186 13.68 6.61 18.57
N LYS A 187 14.35 7.59 19.19
CA LYS A 187 13.71 8.75 19.81
C LYS A 187 13.13 9.64 18.70
N LEU A 188 11.96 9.25 18.18
CA LEU A 188 11.25 9.99 17.14
C LEU A 188 10.52 11.19 17.72
N GLN A 189 10.46 12.28 16.95
CA GLN A 189 9.63 13.44 17.27
C GLN A 189 8.14 13.05 17.31
N SER A 190 7.36 13.64 18.21
CA SER A 190 5.95 13.28 18.45
C SER A 190 5.07 13.24 17.20
N ALA A 191 5.31 14.13 16.23
CA ALA A 191 4.59 14.15 14.96
C ALA A 191 4.89 12.91 14.08
N GLN A 192 6.17 12.52 13.97
CA GLN A 192 6.56 11.31 13.23
C GLN A 192 6.03 10.05 13.91
N ARG A 193 6.04 10.02 15.25
CA ARG A 193 5.51 8.91 16.04
C ARG A 193 4.03 8.65 15.76
N ARG A 194 3.21 9.70 15.64
CA ARG A 194 1.78 9.58 15.30
C ARG A 194 1.57 8.96 13.92
N LEU A 195 2.31 9.40 12.91
CA LEU A 195 2.19 8.87 11.55
C LEU A 195 2.59 7.38 11.48
N VAL A 196 3.66 7.00 12.17
CA VAL A 196 4.11 5.59 12.24
C VAL A 196 3.08 4.72 12.96
N LEU A 197 2.44 5.23 14.03
CA LEU A 197 1.36 4.54 14.73
C LEU A 197 0.11 4.37 13.84
N LEU A 198 -0.23 5.38 13.04
CA LEU A 198 -1.33 5.28 12.08
C LEU A 198 -1.06 4.21 11.02
N VAL A 199 0.14 4.19 10.43
CA VAL A 199 0.53 3.15 9.46
C VAL A 199 0.49 1.76 10.10
N PHE A 200 0.98 1.64 11.34
CA PHE A 200 0.86 0.39 12.08
C PHE A 200 -0.61 -0.04 12.28
N SER A 201 -1.47 0.89 12.72
CA SER A 201 -2.90 0.61 12.92
C SER A 201 -3.59 0.17 11.64
N THR A 202 -3.27 0.79 10.51
CA THR A 202 -3.84 0.44 9.21
C THR A 202 -3.38 -0.93 8.74
N SER A 203 -2.12 -1.28 8.96
CA SER A 203 -1.59 -2.61 8.62
C SER A 203 -2.17 -3.71 9.51
N VAL A 204 -2.48 -3.42 10.78
CA VAL A 204 -3.21 -4.37 11.65
C VAL A 204 -4.63 -4.56 11.14
N LEU A 205 -5.30 -3.49 10.71
CA LEU A 205 -6.65 -3.56 10.16
C LEU A 205 -6.71 -4.42 8.89
N THR A 206 -5.74 -4.28 7.97
CA THR A 206 -5.65 -5.13 6.77
C THR A 206 -5.35 -6.58 7.13
N LEU A 207 -4.44 -6.83 8.08
CA LEU A 207 -4.16 -8.18 8.57
C LEU A 207 -5.40 -8.88 9.12
N VAL A 208 -6.22 -8.18 9.92
CA VAL A 208 -7.47 -8.73 10.46
C VAL A 208 -8.45 -9.07 9.33
N ALA A 209 -8.55 -8.22 8.31
CA ALA A 209 -9.38 -8.48 7.14
C ALA A 209 -8.94 -9.73 6.37
N VAL A 210 -7.64 -9.87 6.10
CA VAL A 210 -7.06 -11.07 5.44
C VAL A 210 -7.32 -12.33 6.26
N VAL A 211 -7.14 -12.27 7.59
CA VAL A 211 -7.42 -13.40 8.48
C VAL A 211 -8.91 -13.78 8.44
N ALA A 212 -9.81 -12.79 8.44
CA ALA A 212 -11.24 -13.05 8.30
C ALA A 212 -11.56 -13.73 6.97
N VAL A 213 -10.96 -13.29 5.87
CA VAL A 213 -11.10 -13.89 4.54
C VAL A 213 -10.58 -15.32 4.53
N ALA A 214 -9.41 -15.57 5.14
CA ALA A 214 -8.84 -16.91 5.25
C ALA A 214 -9.76 -17.85 6.07
N ILE A 215 -10.32 -17.37 7.18
CA ILE A 215 -11.29 -18.11 7.99
C ILE A 215 -12.55 -18.43 7.18
N VAL A 216 -13.08 -17.48 6.42
CA VAL A 216 -14.27 -17.72 5.58
C VAL A 216 -13.97 -18.66 4.41
N SER A 217 -12.75 -18.61 3.86
CA SER A 217 -12.32 -19.42 2.70
C SER A 217 -12.03 -20.87 3.07
N TYR A 218 -11.35 -21.10 4.19
CA TYR A 218 -10.86 -22.43 4.58
C TYR A 218 -11.54 -22.98 5.83
N GLY A 219 -12.31 -22.17 6.55
CA GLY A 219 -13.05 -22.60 7.72
C GLY A 219 -14.18 -23.54 7.34
N SER A 220 -14.25 -24.68 8.04
CA SER A 220 -15.34 -25.65 7.88
C SER A 220 -16.72 -25.13 8.34
N VAL A 221 -16.76 -23.92 8.89
CA VAL A 221 -17.93 -23.27 9.50
C VAL A 221 -18.93 -22.77 8.44
N PHE A 222 -18.45 -22.35 7.26
CA PHE A 222 -19.27 -21.74 6.22
C PHE A 222 -19.72 -22.77 5.18
N LYS A 223 -20.71 -23.60 5.54
CA LYS A 223 -21.35 -24.58 4.62
C LYS A 223 -22.78 -24.18 4.30
N GLY A 224 -23.20 -24.31 3.05
CA GLY A 224 -24.58 -24.08 2.61
C GLY A 224 -24.70 -23.24 1.33
N PRO A 225 -25.90 -23.07 0.79
CA PRO A 225 -26.13 -22.35 -0.47
C PRO A 225 -25.74 -20.86 -0.39
N GLY A 226 -25.76 -20.25 0.80
CA GLY A 226 -25.33 -18.86 1.00
C GLY A 226 -23.82 -18.68 1.18
N ALA A 227 -23.04 -19.76 1.38
CA ALA A 227 -21.62 -19.66 1.73
C ALA A 227 -20.78 -18.99 0.64
N LEU A 228 -21.06 -19.31 -0.63
CA LEU A 228 -20.38 -18.69 -1.77
C LEU A 228 -20.60 -17.17 -1.81
N LEU A 229 -21.83 -16.72 -1.54
CA LEU A 229 -22.12 -15.29 -1.50
C LEU A 229 -21.38 -14.62 -0.35
N VAL A 230 -21.42 -15.20 0.85
CA VAL A 230 -20.70 -14.68 2.02
C VAL A 230 -19.20 -14.57 1.71
N TRP A 231 -18.60 -15.60 1.11
CA TRP A 231 -17.19 -15.58 0.72
C TRP A 231 -16.87 -14.45 -0.26
N VAL A 232 -17.66 -14.30 -1.33
CA VAL A 232 -17.49 -13.21 -2.31
C VAL A 232 -17.64 -11.84 -1.62
N MET A 233 -18.60 -11.66 -0.73
CA MET A 233 -18.81 -10.40 -0.04
C MET A 233 -17.68 -10.07 0.94
N THR A 234 -17.15 -11.07 1.64
CA THR A 234 -15.98 -10.91 2.52
C THR A 234 -14.75 -10.43 1.74
N LEU A 235 -14.52 -10.94 0.51
CA LEU A 235 -13.44 -10.44 -0.37
C LEU A 235 -13.62 -8.96 -0.75
N ASN A 236 -14.84 -8.52 -1.03
CA ASN A 236 -15.10 -7.09 -1.33
C ASN A 236 -14.89 -6.20 -0.10
N ILE A 237 -15.22 -6.71 1.10
CA ILE A 237 -14.96 -6.00 2.35
C ILE A 237 -13.45 -5.84 2.58
N GLU A 238 -12.66 -6.88 2.30
CA GLU A 238 -11.19 -6.82 2.36
C GLU A 238 -10.61 -5.76 1.42
N GLU A 239 -11.09 -5.72 0.16
CA GLU A 239 -10.70 -4.71 -0.83
C GLU A 239 -10.95 -3.29 -0.28
N VAL A 240 -12.17 -3.02 0.18
CA VAL A 240 -12.56 -1.72 0.73
C VAL A 240 -11.70 -1.35 1.94
N ILE A 241 -11.50 -2.29 2.86
CA ILE A 241 -10.66 -2.06 4.04
C ILE A 241 -9.24 -1.71 3.62
N SER A 242 -8.67 -2.39 2.62
CA SER A 242 -7.32 -2.15 2.13
C SER A 242 -7.16 -0.73 1.55
N VAL A 243 -8.13 -0.28 0.74
CA VAL A 243 -8.13 1.08 0.18
C VAL A 243 -8.28 2.14 1.27
N ILE A 244 -9.25 1.98 2.17
CA ILE A 244 -9.43 2.91 3.29
C ILE A 244 -8.17 2.95 4.16
N ALA A 245 -7.61 1.79 4.49
CA ALA A 245 -6.41 1.66 5.30
C ALA A 245 -5.20 2.37 4.67
N CYS A 246 -4.99 2.25 3.36
CA CYS A 246 -3.88 2.93 2.71
C CYS A 246 -4.03 4.46 2.70
N ASN A 247 -5.27 4.99 2.69
CA ASN A 247 -5.57 6.42 2.71
C ASN A 247 -5.64 7.04 4.11
N LEU A 248 -5.94 6.24 5.13
CA LEU A 248 -6.18 6.69 6.49
C LEU A 248 -5.04 7.53 7.10
N PRO A 249 -3.74 7.21 6.92
CA PRO A 249 -2.66 7.99 7.54
C PRO A 249 -2.65 9.45 7.06
N VAL A 250 -2.99 9.68 5.79
CA VAL A 250 -3.05 11.04 5.23
C VAL A 250 -4.30 11.78 5.70
N LEU A 251 -5.46 11.11 5.67
CA LEU A 251 -6.74 11.70 6.07
C LEU A 251 -6.77 12.06 7.55
N VAL A 252 -6.23 11.21 8.43
CA VAL A 252 -6.13 11.52 9.86
C VAL A 252 -5.19 12.70 10.11
N CYS A 253 -4.05 12.76 9.42
CA CYS A 253 -3.15 13.92 9.51
C CYS A 253 -3.81 15.22 9.01
N TRP A 254 -4.62 15.14 7.96
CA TRP A 254 -5.39 16.28 7.46
C TRP A 254 -6.47 16.73 8.44
N GLY A 255 -7.28 15.80 8.94
CA GLY A 255 -8.31 16.09 9.94
C GLY A 255 -7.72 16.74 11.19
N TYR A 256 -6.65 16.14 11.74
CA TYR A 256 -5.97 16.69 12.91
C TYR A 256 -5.52 18.15 12.70
N ARG A 257 -4.94 18.48 11.54
CA ARG A 257 -4.49 19.84 11.23
C ARG A 257 -5.66 20.81 11.06
N THR A 258 -6.74 20.35 10.44
CA THR A 258 -7.90 21.20 10.17
C THR A 258 -8.62 21.56 11.46
N PHE A 259 -8.80 20.61 12.38
CA PHE A 259 -9.43 20.87 13.67
C PHE A 259 -8.52 21.65 14.62
N SER A 260 -7.23 21.30 14.69
CA SER A 260 -6.28 22.03 15.57
C SER A 260 -6.10 23.49 15.18
N SER A 261 -6.22 23.85 13.89
CA SER A 261 -6.12 25.24 13.44
C SER A 261 -7.31 26.08 13.88
N VAL A 262 -8.49 25.47 14.05
CA VAL A 262 -9.71 26.19 14.47
C VAL A 262 -9.63 26.56 15.95
N ASP A 263 -9.04 25.69 16.78
CA ASP A 263 -8.90 25.96 18.21
C ASP A 263 -7.87 27.07 18.51
N ASP A 264 -6.79 27.15 17.73
CA ASP A 264 -5.78 28.20 17.87
C ASP A 264 -6.33 29.59 17.48
N ASP A 265 -7.22 29.66 16.49
CA ASP A 265 -7.86 30.92 16.05
C ASP A 265 -9.00 31.37 16.99
N ALA A 266 -9.66 30.44 17.69
CA ALA A 266 -10.74 30.75 18.63
C ALA A 266 -10.24 31.21 20.01
N SER A 267 -8.98 30.94 20.35
CA SER A 267 -8.34 31.39 21.60
C SER A 267 -7.58 32.73 21.45
N GLY A 268 -7.88 33.49 20.38
CA GLY A 268 -7.38 34.85 20.17
C GLY A 268 -8.09 35.90 21.04
N ASP A 269 -8.18 35.67 22.35
CA ASP A 269 -8.47 36.75 23.29
C ASP A 269 -7.20 37.58 23.49
N HIS A 270 -7.32 38.87 23.20
CA HIS A 270 -6.31 39.91 23.33
C HIS A 270 -5.58 39.86 24.69
N VAL A 271 -4.39 39.25 24.73
CA VAL A 271 -3.35 39.64 25.68
C VAL A 271 -2.27 40.37 24.90
N THR A 272 -2.43 41.69 24.81
CA THR A 272 -1.34 42.61 24.49
C THR A 272 -0.27 42.49 25.57
N PRO A 273 0.97 42.06 25.28
CA PRO A 273 2.07 42.35 26.18
C PRO A 273 2.42 43.82 25.99
N HIS A 274 1.95 44.66 26.90
CA HIS A 274 2.46 46.00 27.12
C HIS A 274 3.94 45.89 27.53
N TRP A 275 4.84 45.94 26.55
CA TRP A 275 6.25 46.22 26.78
C TRP A 275 6.39 47.73 27.00
N SER A 276 6.27 48.13 28.26
CA SER A 276 6.74 49.43 28.74
C SER A 276 8.27 49.42 28.77
N GLY A 277 8.83 50.53 28.34
CA GLY A 277 10.21 50.65 27.90
C GLY A 277 11.27 50.47 28.99
N ALA A 278 12.43 50.01 28.52
CA ALA A 278 13.73 50.34 29.07
C ALA A 278 14.73 50.34 27.90
N THR A 279 14.80 51.48 27.22
CA THR A 279 15.88 51.80 26.28
C THR A 279 17.15 52.04 27.09
N THR A 280 17.95 51.00 27.28
CA THR A 280 19.32 51.16 27.79
C THR A 280 20.25 51.18 26.58
N THR A 281 20.52 52.38 26.09
CA THR A 281 21.61 52.70 25.18
C THR A 281 22.93 52.35 25.87
N PHE A 282 23.54 51.20 25.52
CA PHE A 282 24.90 50.89 25.93
C PHE A 282 25.85 51.10 24.76
N MET A 283 26.77 52.04 24.98
CA MET A 283 27.79 52.53 24.05
C MET A 283 28.79 51.45 23.68
N SER A 284 29.14 51.38 22.38
CA SER A 284 30.41 50.80 21.91
C SER A 284 31.59 51.70 22.29
N PRO A 285 32.72 51.14 22.73
CA PRO A 285 34.00 51.81 22.62
C PRO A 285 34.79 51.26 21.42
N ASP A 286 35.08 52.16 20.48
CA ASP A 286 36.20 52.06 19.55
C ASP A 286 37.52 52.02 20.34
N ILE A 287 38.37 51.02 20.09
CA ILE A 287 39.81 51.09 20.39
C ILE A 287 40.61 50.60 19.18
N SER A 288 41.21 51.60 18.55
CA SER A 288 42.37 51.61 17.65
C SER A 288 43.57 50.79 18.16
N GLY A 289 44.28 50.09 17.26
CA GLY A 289 45.64 49.59 17.57
C GLY A 289 46.30 48.68 16.53
N LYS A 290 47.26 49.25 15.78
CA LYS A 290 48.19 48.67 14.78
C LYS A 290 49.04 47.47 15.25
N HIS A 291 49.23 46.46 14.37
CA HIS A 291 50.51 45.78 14.06
C HIS A 291 50.25 44.83 12.86
N SER A 292 50.72 45.08 11.63
CA SER A 292 52.08 45.00 11.06
C SER A 292 52.67 43.58 10.96
N GLN A 293 53.05 43.25 9.72
CA GLN A 293 54.05 42.29 9.24
C GLN A 293 53.63 40.90 8.71
N THR A 294 53.70 40.82 7.37
CA THR A 294 54.61 39.96 6.60
C THR A 294 54.35 38.46 6.61
N PHE A 295 54.02 37.88 5.46
CA PHE A 295 54.84 36.84 4.82
C PHE A 295 54.47 36.69 3.34
N ASP A 296 55.51 36.81 2.52
CA ASP A 296 55.54 36.63 1.07
C ASP A 296 55.25 35.18 0.64
N ASN A 297 54.68 35.08 -0.56
CA ASN A 297 54.98 34.19 -1.70
C ASN A 297 55.71 32.85 -1.45
N VAL A 298 55.29 31.81 -2.18
CA VAL A 298 56.12 31.07 -3.17
C VAL A 298 55.51 29.69 -3.53
N ALA A 299 55.56 29.39 -4.84
CA ALA A 299 55.63 28.09 -5.52
C ALA A 299 54.44 27.09 -5.40
N GLU A 300 53.75 26.77 -6.50
CA GLU A 300 54.21 25.84 -7.55
C GLU A 300 54.26 24.38 -7.05
N LYS A 301 53.26 23.57 -7.43
CA LYS A 301 53.59 22.25 -8.00
C LYS A 301 52.45 21.62 -8.80
N SER A 302 52.92 21.07 -9.92
CA SER A 302 52.26 20.34 -10.99
C SER A 302 51.65 18.99 -10.58
N ALA A 303 50.64 18.61 -11.37
CA ALA A 303 50.24 17.28 -11.86
C ALA A 303 50.58 16.01 -11.05
N SER A 304 49.57 15.16 -10.86
CA SER A 304 49.72 13.71 -11.14
C SER A 304 48.37 13.04 -11.35
N ASP A 305 48.32 12.28 -12.45
CA ASP A 305 47.30 11.32 -12.83
C ASP A 305 47.04 10.24 -11.76
N VAL A 306 45.79 9.83 -11.61
CA VAL A 306 45.46 8.46 -11.16
C VAL A 306 44.29 7.93 -11.98
N SER A 307 44.64 7.14 -12.99
CA SER A 307 43.80 6.17 -13.69
C SER A 307 43.25 5.13 -12.70
N PHE A 308 41.92 4.96 -12.64
CA PHE A 308 41.31 3.85 -11.90
C PHE A 308 41.01 2.69 -12.84
N THR A 309 41.77 1.62 -12.63
CA THR A 309 41.75 0.36 -13.34
C THR A 309 40.45 -0.41 -13.11
N THR A 310 39.77 -0.73 -14.21
CA THR A 310 38.69 -1.71 -14.31
C THR A 310 39.22 -3.12 -14.05
N ARG A 311 38.69 -3.82 -13.03
CA ARG A 311 38.94 -5.26 -12.81
C ARG A 311 37.61 -6.00 -12.90
N ILE A 312 37.30 -6.47 -14.12
CA ILE A 312 36.21 -7.40 -14.40
C ILE A 312 36.74 -8.81 -14.11
N GLY A 313 36.25 -9.42 -13.03
CA GLY A 313 36.43 -10.84 -12.74
C GLY A 313 35.28 -11.64 -13.35
N MET A 314 35.57 -12.37 -14.42
CA MET A 314 34.76 -13.51 -14.87
C MET A 314 34.88 -14.63 -13.83
N GLN A 315 33.75 -15.17 -13.39
CA GLN A 315 33.71 -16.50 -12.79
C GLN A 315 32.56 -17.27 -13.42
N GLY A 316 32.93 -18.14 -14.37
CA GLY A 316 32.07 -19.19 -14.89
C GLY A 316 31.92 -20.28 -13.83
N GLY A 317 30.68 -20.69 -13.60
CA GLY A 317 30.29 -21.80 -12.75
C GLY A 317 29.32 -22.67 -13.52
N GLU A 318 29.88 -23.67 -14.18
CA GLU A 318 29.24 -24.82 -14.81
C GLU A 318 28.40 -25.57 -13.75
N SER A 319 27.17 -25.95 -14.07
CA SER A 319 26.38 -26.83 -13.22
C SER A 319 25.56 -27.77 -14.09
N ASP A 320 26.03 -29.00 -14.06
CA ASP A 320 25.57 -30.16 -14.79
C ASP A 320 24.10 -30.52 -14.51
N THR A 321 23.50 -31.00 -15.58
CA THR A 321 22.16 -31.55 -15.66
C THR A 321 22.17 -32.99 -15.14
N LYS A 322 21.33 -33.33 -14.17
CA LYS A 322 20.89 -34.73 -13.98
C LYS A 322 19.40 -34.83 -13.72
N VAL A 323 18.75 -35.35 -14.76
CA VAL A 323 17.43 -35.96 -14.79
C VAL A 323 17.46 -37.27 -14.00
N GLN A 324 16.52 -37.48 -13.09
CA GLN A 324 16.00 -38.83 -12.82
C GLN A 324 14.56 -38.77 -12.31
N LYS A 325 13.70 -39.48 -13.03
CA LYS A 325 12.32 -39.82 -12.71
C LYS A 325 12.25 -40.64 -11.41
N ASP A 326 11.15 -40.56 -10.67
CA ASP A 326 10.34 -41.74 -10.36
C ASP A 326 8.96 -41.40 -9.75
N THR A 327 7.98 -42.07 -10.37
CA THR A 327 6.63 -42.49 -9.99
C THR A 327 6.40 -42.77 -8.49
N ILE A 328 5.19 -42.53 -7.98
CA ILE A 328 4.31 -43.48 -7.24
C ILE A 328 3.06 -42.77 -6.68
N VAL A 329 1.90 -43.31 -7.13
CA VAL A 329 0.54 -43.40 -6.55
C VAL A 329 -0.15 -42.14 -6.03
#